data_AF-A0AAE2XYA3-F1
#
_entry.id   AF-A0AAE2XYA3-F1
#
_cell.length_a   1.000
_cell.length_b   1.000
_cell.length_c   1.000
_cell.angle_alpha   90.00
_cell.angle_beta   90.00
_cell.angle_gamma   90.00
#
_symmetry.space_group_name_H-M   'P 1'
#
loop_
_entity.id
_entity.type
_entity.pdbx_description
1 polymer ?
#
loop_
_entity_poly.entity_id
_entity_poly.type
_entity_poly.pdbx_seq_one_letter_code
_entity_poly.pdbx_strand_id
1 'polypeptide(L)'
;MSGKPSYALMLQIEHGEKVPLPFKQENLSSSSIVATIDEQNGALYLWFGKECSDVVKRSALRTAQSIKKSGFAYGPLHIGHDLREIKIVDESNLNDPEIQKNHEELTAIFKRKFTMKDQFVMEIGRPQVAPQPEEKQAYAPPMPEPKIIAPKPTVAPQPAPSVEEAPLEQPVAPKPTSAKVVATTIEPELVGQVKLGLLSVLLASKFSGFQLKTTLSSDGKPVYEFLSSGGTLCKASLDGPDLVIYPESEFGGRREEIITALKKKVGSLNF
;
A
#
# COMPACT_ATOMS: atom_id res chain seq x y z
N MET A 1 36.20 15.67 -12.79
CA MET A 1 34.78 15.38 -13.11
C MET A 1 33.92 16.22 -12.20
N SER A 2 33.21 17.22 -12.73
CA SER A 2 32.33 18.07 -11.93
C SER A 2 31.09 17.26 -11.56
N GLY A 3 31.10 16.65 -10.37
CA GLY A 3 29.95 15.90 -9.85
C GLY A 3 28.76 16.84 -9.70
N LYS A 4 27.59 16.41 -10.22
CA LYS A 4 26.31 17.09 -9.98
C LYS A 4 26.09 17.20 -8.46
N PRO A 5 25.63 18.34 -7.93
CA PRO A 5 25.27 18.44 -6.52
C PRO A 5 24.22 17.38 -6.18
N SER A 6 24.37 16.75 -5.01
CA SER A 6 23.40 15.78 -4.48
C SER A 6 22.42 16.50 -3.59
N TYR A 7 21.13 16.16 -3.71
CA TYR A 7 20.08 16.79 -2.92
C TYR A 7 19.44 15.82 -1.93
N ALA A 8 18.88 16.38 -0.86
CA ALA A 8 17.95 15.69 0.02
C ALA A 8 16.68 16.52 0.24
N LEU A 9 15.57 15.81 0.39
CA LEU A 9 14.23 16.36 0.53
C LEU A 9 13.36 15.44 1.39
N MET A 10 12.51 16.02 2.23
CA MET A 10 11.47 15.30 2.96
C MET A 10 10.09 15.60 2.36
N LEU A 11 9.28 14.55 2.24
CA LEU A 11 7.93 14.60 1.72
C LEU A 11 6.98 13.89 2.69
N GLN A 12 5.93 14.56 3.14
CA GLN A 12 4.79 13.89 3.75
C GLN A 12 3.99 13.19 2.65
N ILE A 13 3.56 11.96 2.93
CA ILE A 13 2.63 11.24 2.05
C ILE A 13 1.29 11.11 2.77
N GLU A 14 0.32 11.91 2.33
CA GLU A 14 -1.05 11.89 2.84
C GLU A 14 -2.01 11.61 1.71
N HIS A 15 -2.85 10.57 1.85
CA HIS A 15 -3.86 10.23 0.86
C HIS A 15 -3.35 10.06 -0.60
N GLY A 16 -2.05 9.78 -0.79
CA GLY A 16 -1.41 9.66 -2.11
C GLY A 16 -0.84 10.97 -2.67
N GLU A 17 -1.04 12.09 -1.98
CA GLU A 17 -0.38 13.36 -2.27
C GLU A 17 1.01 13.42 -1.63
N LYS A 18 1.89 14.22 -2.24
CA LYS A 18 3.30 14.38 -1.86
C LYS A 18 3.52 15.83 -1.46
N VAL A 19 3.62 16.10 -0.17
CA VAL A 19 3.74 17.46 0.37
C VAL A 19 5.15 17.66 0.90
N PRO A 20 5.94 18.61 0.36
CA PRO A 20 7.26 18.94 0.90
C PRO A 20 7.19 19.35 2.37
N LEU A 21 8.10 18.79 3.18
CA LEU A 21 8.25 19.13 4.60
C LEU A 21 9.63 19.72 4.88
N PRO A 22 9.73 20.67 5.85
CA PRO A 22 11.03 21.16 6.28
C PRO A 22 11.92 19.99 6.68
N PHE A 23 13.20 20.05 6.34
CA PHE A 23 14.09 18.93 6.62
C PHE A 23 14.52 18.92 8.09
N LYS A 24 13.69 18.31 8.95
CA LYS A 24 13.88 18.22 10.39
C LYS A 24 13.45 16.84 10.88
N GLN A 25 14.23 16.25 11.78
CA GLN A 25 13.91 14.96 12.38
C GLN A 25 12.58 14.99 13.16
N GLU A 26 12.21 16.15 13.72
CA GLU A 26 10.94 16.38 14.44
C GLU A 26 9.69 16.11 13.59
N ASN A 27 9.82 16.13 12.26
CA ASN A 27 8.71 15.83 11.36
C ASN A 27 8.43 14.33 11.20
N LEU A 28 9.30 13.45 11.75
CA LEU A 28 9.05 12.02 11.83
C LEU A 28 8.15 11.74 13.04
N SER A 29 6.84 11.85 12.85
CA SER A 29 5.85 11.62 13.92
C SER A 29 5.25 10.22 13.87
N SER A 30 4.66 9.79 14.99
CA SER A 30 3.92 8.53 15.09
C SER A 30 2.65 8.47 14.23
N SER A 31 2.11 9.61 13.84
CA SER A 31 0.86 9.72 13.07
C SER A 31 1.07 10.03 11.59
N SER A 32 2.32 10.17 11.13
CA SER A 32 2.64 10.56 9.76
C SER A 32 3.40 9.48 9.00
N ILE A 33 3.31 9.56 7.68
CA ILE A 33 4.18 8.82 6.76
C ILE A 33 5.04 9.83 6.01
N VAL A 34 6.35 9.64 6.12
CA VAL A 34 7.32 10.59 5.55
C VAL A 34 8.30 9.83 4.67
N ALA A 35 8.47 10.30 3.44
CA ALA A 35 9.51 9.86 2.52
C ALA A 35 10.67 10.85 2.55
N THR A 36 11.86 10.37 2.90
CA THR A 36 13.11 11.13 2.87
C THR A 36 13.94 10.65 1.69
N ILE A 37 14.14 11.52 0.70
CA ILE A 37 14.98 11.26 -0.46
C ILE A 37 16.41 11.67 -0.12
N ASP A 38 17.38 10.77 -0.32
CA ASP A 38 18.81 11.05 -0.19
C ASP A 38 19.56 10.59 -1.45
N GLU A 39 19.88 11.55 -2.33
CA GLU A 39 20.62 11.28 -3.56
C GLU A 39 22.07 10.88 -3.31
N GLN A 40 22.68 11.28 -2.19
CA GLN A 40 24.07 10.93 -1.89
C GLN A 40 24.21 9.42 -1.65
N ASN A 41 23.28 8.85 -0.89
CA ASN A 41 23.19 7.41 -0.67
C ASN A 41 22.47 6.68 -1.81
N GLY A 42 21.75 7.42 -2.68
CA GLY A 42 20.91 6.84 -3.73
C GLY A 42 19.74 6.04 -3.15
N ALA A 43 19.19 6.46 -2.01
CA ALA A 43 18.16 5.73 -1.28
C ALA A 43 16.96 6.63 -0.94
N LEU A 44 15.78 6.03 -0.91
CA LEU A 44 14.56 6.65 -0.36
C LEU A 44 14.21 5.96 0.96
N TYR A 45 14.21 6.70 2.04
CA TYR A 45 13.78 6.20 3.34
C TYR A 45 12.30 6.48 3.52
N LEU A 46 11.53 5.46 3.87
CA LEU A 46 10.10 5.57 4.09
C LEU A 46 9.80 5.31 5.57
N TRP A 47 9.51 6.38 6.29
CA TRP A 47 9.10 6.35 7.69
C TRP A 47 7.62 6.04 7.81
N PHE A 48 7.28 5.00 8.55
CA PHE A 48 5.92 4.69 8.96
C PHE A 48 5.75 4.94 10.45
N GLY A 49 4.96 5.96 10.81
CA GLY A 49 4.55 6.16 12.18
C GLY A 49 3.68 5.02 12.69
N LYS A 50 3.80 4.70 13.98
CA LYS A 50 3.12 3.56 14.61
C LYS A 50 1.58 3.63 14.58
N GLU A 51 1.01 4.82 14.45
CA GLU A 51 -0.44 5.07 14.43
C GLU A 51 -1.03 5.00 13.00
N CYS A 52 -0.17 4.87 11.99
CA CYS A 52 -0.60 4.76 10.60
C CYS A 52 -1.18 3.38 10.31
N SER A 53 -2.35 3.33 9.68
CA SER A 53 -2.95 2.05 9.25
C SER A 53 -2.18 1.42 8.09
N ASP A 54 -2.21 0.08 8.00
CA ASP A 54 -1.55 -0.69 6.92
C ASP A 54 -2.06 -0.34 5.52
N VAL A 55 -3.29 0.16 5.41
CA VAL A 55 -3.84 0.66 4.13
C VAL A 55 -3.08 1.91 3.68
N VAL A 56 -2.84 2.85 4.59
CA VAL A 56 -2.11 4.09 4.30
C VAL A 56 -0.63 3.78 4.05
N LYS A 57 -0.02 2.88 4.84
CA LYS A 57 1.36 2.39 4.60
C LYS A 57 1.55 1.81 3.20
N ARG A 58 0.63 0.97 2.72
CA ARG A 58 0.67 0.41 1.35
C ARG A 58 0.52 1.47 0.27
N SER A 59 -0.38 2.44 0.46
CA SER A 59 -0.56 3.56 -0.49
C SER A 59 0.72 4.40 -0.57
N ALA A 60 1.35 4.67 0.57
CA ALA A 60 2.61 5.40 0.63
C ALA A 60 3.77 4.63 0.00
N LEU A 61 3.84 3.31 0.19
CA LEU A 61 4.86 2.48 -0.48
C LEU A 61 4.72 2.54 -2.01
N ARG A 62 3.50 2.51 -2.55
CA ARG A 62 3.27 2.71 -3.99
C ARG A 62 3.76 4.09 -4.46
N THR A 63 3.50 5.11 -3.65
CA THR A 63 3.95 6.48 -3.91
C THR A 63 5.48 6.58 -3.89
N ALA A 64 6.12 5.92 -2.93
CA ALA A 64 7.58 5.82 -2.84
C ALA A 64 8.20 5.09 -4.03
N GLN A 65 7.57 4.00 -4.51
CA GLN A 65 8.01 3.32 -5.74
C GLN A 65 7.92 4.22 -6.97
N SER A 66 6.87 5.05 -7.06
CA SER A 66 6.78 6.07 -8.09
C SER A 66 7.93 7.06 -7.98
N ILE A 67 8.20 7.61 -6.77
CA ILE A 67 9.28 8.57 -6.55
C ILE A 67 10.64 7.95 -6.90
N LYS A 68 10.91 6.72 -6.46
CA LYS A 68 12.16 5.99 -6.78
C LYS A 68 12.42 5.97 -8.28
N LYS A 69 11.38 5.70 -9.08
CA LYS A 69 11.49 5.59 -10.55
C LYS A 69 11.55 6.94 -11.24
N SER A 70 10.62 7.84 -10.92
CA SER A 70 10.46 9.08 -11.67
C SER A 70 11.23 10.25 -11.10
N GLY A 71 11.62 10.21 -9.83
CA GLY A 71 11.99 11.37 -9.03
C GLY A 71 10.78 12.18 -8.57
N PHE A 72 11.06 13.27 -7.87
CA PHE A 72 10.12 14.29 -7.43
C PHE A 72 10.54 15.66 -7.96
N ALA A 73 9.64 16.30 -8.68
CA ALA A 73 9.84 17.65 -9.20
C ALA A 73 9.51 18.67 -8.11
N TYR A 74 10.48 19.52 -7.77
CA TYR A 74 10.33 20.61 -6.83
C TYR A 74 10.83 21.92 -7.46
N GLY A 75 9.89 22.76 -7.91
CA GLY A 75 10.21 23.96 -8.68
C GLY A 75 11.03 23.62 -9.94
N PRO A 76 12.21 24.23 -10.14
CA PRO A 76 13.09 23.90 -11.27
C PRO A 76 13.95 22.65 -11.05
N LEU A 77 13.93 22.06 -9.85
CA LEU A 77 14.77 20.92 -9.49
C LEU A 77 14.02 19.61 -9.67
N HIS A 78 14.75 18.58 -10.09
CA HIS A 78 14.27 17.21 -10.12
C HIS A 78 15.16 16.36 -9.23
N ILE A 79 14.60 15.89 -8.11
CA ILE A 79 15.33 15.25 -7.01
C ILE A 79 14.90 13.78 -6.91
N GLY A 80 15.85 12.89 -6.69
CA GLY A 80 15.57 11.46 -6.44
C GLY A 80 15.28 10.66 -7.70
N HIS A 81 15.83 11.05 -8.84
CA HIS A 81 15.72 10.27 -10.06
C HIS A 81 16.64 9.03 -10.00
N ASP A 82 16.09 7.85 -10.30
CA ASP A 82 16.81 6.57 -10.35
C ASP A 82 17.50 6.20 -9.02
N LEU A 83 16.75 6.30 -7.92
CA LEU A 83 17.21 5.83 -6.61
C LEU A 83 17.35 4.30 -6.65
N ARG A 84 18.39 3.76 -6.02
CA ARG A 84 18.74 2.34 -6.06
C ARG A 84 17.74 1.50 -5.26
N GLU A 85 17.37 1.98 -4.08
CA GLU A 85 16.59 1.23 -3.10
C GLU A 85 15.60 2.10 -2.31
N ILE A 86 14.58 1.44 -1.76
CA ILE A 86 13.68 2.00 -0.76
C ILE A 86 13.97 1.28 0.55
N LYS A 87 14.25 2.04 1.59
CA LYS A 87 14.49 1.53 2.95
C LYS A 87 13.29 1.86 3.81
N ILE A 88 12.64 0.83 4.34
CA ILE A 88 11.46 1.00 5.18
C ILE A 88 11.92 1.13 6.64
N VAL A 89 11.36 2.12 7.34
CA VAL A 89 11.53 2.33 8.77
C VAL A 89 10.14 2.34 9.40
N ASP A 90 9.75 1.22 10.01
CA ASP A 90 8.46 1.11 10.70
C ASP A 90 8.65 1.27 12.21
N GLU A 91 8.10 2.36 12.76
CA GLU A 91 8.19 2.67 14.19
C GLU A 91 7.56 1.56 15.06
N SER A 92 6.56 0.84 14.54
CA SER A 92 5.93 -0.28 15.27
C SER A 92 6.86 -1.49 15.42
N ASN A 93 7.91 -1.61 14.61
CA ASN A 93 8.77 -2.78 14.55
C ASN A 93 10.27 -2.43 14.59
N LEU A 94 10.68 -1.51 15.47
CA LEU A 94 12.09 -1.13 15.65
C LEU A 94 12.96 -2.25 16.27
N ASN A 95 12.37 -3.37 16.69
CA ASN A 95 13.13 -4.52 17.19
C ASN A 95 13.75 -5.35 16.07
N ASP A 96 13.31 -5.17 14.82
CA ASP A 96 13.88 -5.85 13.67
C ASP A 96 15.27 -5.27 13.33
N PRO A 97 16.32 -6.10 13.20
CA PRO A 97 17.67 -5.62 12.91
C PRO A 97 17.80 -4.81 11.62
N GLU A 98 17.02 -5.12 10.58
CA GLU A 98 17.04 -4.40 9.30
C GLU A 98 16.37 -3.03 9.45
N ILE A 99 15.22 -2.98 10.13
CA ILE A 99 14.50 -1.72 10.39
C ILE A 99 15.34 -0.81 11.29
N GLN A 100 15.98 -1.36 12.31
CA GLN A 100 16.87 -0.63 13.20
C GLN A 100 18.06 -0.04 12.45
N LYS A 101 18.69 -0.81 11.56
CA LYS A 101 19.75 -0.30 10.68
C LYS A 101 19.26 0.83 9.77
N ASN A 102 18.10 0.67 9.14
CA ASN A 102 17.51 1.71 8.28
C ASN A 102 17.19 2.98 9.08
N HIS A 103 16.74 2.85 10.33
CA HIS A 103 16.46 3.96 11.23
C HIS A 103 17.75 4.70 11.64
N GLU A 104 18.82 3.98 11.94
CA GLU A 104 20.14 4.56 12.24
C GLU A 104 20.70 5.32 11.03
N GLU A 105 20.59 4.75 9.83
CA GLU A 105 20.99 5.40 8.58
C GLU A 105 20.17 6.66 8.31
N LEU A 106 18.84 6.60 8.47
CA LEU A 106 17.96 7.76 8.34
C LEU A 106 18.34 8.87 9.33
N THR A 107 18.56 8.50 10.60
CA THR A 107 18.97 9.43 11.66
C THR A 107 20.34 10.07 11.37
N ALA A 108 21.26 9.31 10.76
CA ALA A 108 22.56 9.81 10.37
C ALA A 108 22.48 10.91 9.30
N ILE A 109 21.49 10.88 8.41
CA ILE A 109 21.30 11.91 7.38
C ILE A 109 21.06 13.29 8.00
N PHE A 110 20.24 13.36 9.06
CA PHE A 110 19.96 14.60 9.78
C PHE A 110 21.19 15.18 10.51
N LYS A 111 22.19 14.36 10.81
CA LYS A 111 23.44 14.78 11.49
C LYS A 111 24.53 15.25 10.52
N ARG A 112 24.32 15.10 9.21
CA ARG A 112 25.32 15.51 8.19
C ARG A 112 25.44 17.03 8.16
N LYS A 113 26.55 17.53 7.60
CA LYS A 113 26.68 18.95 7.25
C LYS A 113 26.00 19.17 5.90
N PHE A 114 25.05 20.09 5.86
CA PHE A 114 24.29 20.43 4.67
C PHE A 114 24.15 21.95 4.54
N THR A 115 23.91 22.40 3.32
CA THR A 115 23.51 23.77 3.03
C THR A 115 22.05 23.75 2.59
N MET A 116 21.20 24.50 3.30
CA MET A 116 19.80 24.68 2.89
C MET A 116 19.78 25.56 1.63
N LYS A 117 19.27 25.03 0.52
CA LYS A 117 19.04 25.82 -0.70
C LYS A 117 17.74 26.61 -0.61
N ASP A 118 16.76 26.02 0.07
CA ASP A 118 15.45 26.57 0.39
C ASP A 118 14.93 25.91 1.69
N GLN A 119 13.72 26.24 2.13
CA GLN A 119 13.07 25.69 3.34
C GLN A 119 12.95 24.15 3.31
N PHE A 120 12.91 23.54 2.12
CA PHE A 120 12.59 22.11 1.94
C PHE A 120 13.74 21.29 1.33
N VAL A 121 14.66 21.92 0.59
CA VAL A 121 15.71 21.24 -0.18
C VAL A 121 17.08 21.52 0.43
N MET A 122 17.83 20.44 0.68
CA MET A 122 19.22 20.49 1.12
C MET A 122 20.16 20.11 0.00
N GLU A 123 21.27 20.82 -0.10
CA GLU A 123 22.41 20.42 -0.91
C GLU A 123 23.44 19.69 -0.05
N ILE A 124 23.74 18.45 -0.42
CA ILE A 124 24.69 17.57 0.24
C ILE A 124 26.00 17.62 -0.56
N GLY A 125 26.98 18.36 -0.03
CA GLY A 125 28.36 18.34 -0.50
C GLY A 125 28.75 19.43 -1.49
N ARG A 126 29.10 20.61 -0.96
CA ARG A 126 30.50 21.07 -0.83
C ARG A 126 30.63 21.84 0.50
N PRO A 127 31.75 21.76 1.24
CA PRO A 127 32.05 22.77 2.25
C PRO A 127 32.13 24.12 1.54
N GLN A 128 31.16 25.00 1.78
CA GLN A 128 31.26 26.38 1.34
C GLN A 128 32.42 27.03 2.08
N VAL A 129 33.43 27.43 1.32
CA VAL A 129 34.25 28.60 1.64
C VAL A 129 33.28 29.78 1.83
N ALA A 130 33.54 30.59 2.87
CA ALA A 130 32.80 31.73 3.40
C ALA A 130 31.84 32.50 2.45
N PRO A 131 30.77 33.11 3.00
CA PRO A 131 29.71 33.75 2.22
C PRO A 131 30.23 34.93 1.41
N GLN A 132 29.98 34.93 0.09
CA GLN A 132 30.08 36.12 -0.74
C GLN A 132 28.73 36.86 -0.74
N PRO A 133 28.74 38.21 -0.76
CA PRO A 133 27.56 39.03 -0.43
C PRO A 133 26.43 38.92 -1.45
N GLU A 134 25.20 39.05 -0.94
CA GLU A 134 23.93 39.11 -1.65
C GLU A 134 23.97 40.03 -2.88
N GLU A 135 23.83 39.46 -4.07
CA GLU A 135 23.44 40.22 -5.25
C GLU A 135 21.90 40.27 -5.28
N LYS A 136 21.35 41.39 -4.79
CA LYS A 136 19.94 41.76 -4.94
C LYS A 136 19.58 41.74 -6.42
N GLN A 137 18.90 40.70 -6.88
CA GLN A 137 18.21 40.74 -8.17
C GLN A 137 16.73 41.06 -7.97
N ALA A 138 16.30 41.99 -8.81
CA ALA A 138 15.11 42.82 -8.67
C ALA A 138 13.81 42.02 -8.76
N TYR A 139 12.85 42.46 -7.96
CA TYR A 139 11.42 42.24 -8.14
C TYR A 139 10.98 42.61 -9.56
N ALA A 140 10.25 41.71 -10.21
CA ALA A 140 9.37 42.04 -11.33
C ALA A 140 8.02 41.29 -11.16
N PRO A 141 6.89 41.91 -11.53
CA PRO A 141 5.55 41.67 -10.96
C PRO A 141 4.84 40.38 -11.45
N PRO A 142 3.72 39.98 -10.81
CA PRO A 142 3.05 38.70 -11.06
C PRO A 142 2.00 38.76 -12.19
N MET A 143 1.61 37.54 -12.64
CA MET A 143 0.45 37.14 -13.45
C MET A 143 0.60 37.17 -15.00
N PRO A 144 0.10 36.11 -15.68
CA PRO A 144 -1.34 35.87 -15.80
C PRO A 144 -1.85 34.56 -15.19
N GLU A 145 -3.06 34.62 -14.64
CA GLU A 145 -3.91 33.51 -14.22
C GLU A 145 -4.03 32.42 -15.30
N PRO A 146 -3.92 31.14 -14.94
CA PRO A 146 -4.48 30.07 -15.75
C PRO A 146 -6.00 30.23 -15.78
N LYS A 147 -6.56 30.47 -16.97
CA LYS A 147 -8.00 30.41 -17.23
C LYS A 147 -8.53 29.04 -16.78
N ILE A 148 -9.30 29.04 -15.70
CA ILE A 148 -10.14 27.92 -15.29
C ILE A 148 -11.15 27.68 -16.41
N ILE A 149 -10.95 26.61 -17.19
CA ILE A 149 -11.99 26.10 -18.08
C ILE A 149 -13.00 25.43 -17.16
N ALA A 150 -14.14 26.10 -16.95
CA ALA A 150 -15.28 25.58 -16.23
C ALA A 150 -15.72 24.22 -16.82
N PRO A 151 -15.83 23.14 -16.03
CA PRO A 151 -16.60 21.99 -16.45
C PRO A 151 -18.08 22.37 -16.49
N LYS A 152 -18.70 22.13 -17.65
CA LYS A 152 -20.13 22.26 -17.93
C LYS A 152 -20.94 21.48 -16.88
N PRO A 153 -21.92 22.07 -16.18
CA PRO A 153 -22.87 21.30 -15.37
C PRO A 153 -23.81 20.57 -16.34
N THR A 154 -23.71 19.24 -16.38
CA THR A 154 -24.56 18.40 -17.23
C THR A 154 -25.35 17.45 -16.34
N VAL A 155 -26.63 17.81 -16.21
CA VAL A 155 -27.82 16.99 -15.93
C VAL A 155 -28.08 16.55 -14.49
N ALA A 156 -29.29 16.92 -14.07
CA ALA A 156 -29.92 16.68 -12.79
C ALA A 156 -30.09 15.19 -12.44
N PRO A 157 -30.24 14.86 -11.15
CA PRO A 157 -30.70 13.55 -10.71
C PRO A 157 -32.12 13.30 -11.24
N GLN A 158 -32.28 12.23 -12.01
CA GLN A 158 -33.62 11.69 -12.27
C GLN A 158 -34.18 11.05 -10.99
N PRO A 159 -35.48 11.22 -10.71
CA PRO A 159 -36.14 10.68 -9.53
C PRO A 159 -36.27 9.15 -9.58
N ALA A 160 -36.31 8.59 -8.37
CA ALA A 160 -36.39 7.17 -8.04
C ALA A 160 -37.48 6.38 -8.79
N PRO A 161 -37.23 5.12 -9.15
CA PRO A 161 -38.29 4.13 -9.25
C PRO A 161 -38.71 3.72 -7.84
N SER A 162 -39.93 4.12 -7.49
CA SER A 162 -40.77 3.50 -6.48
C SER A 162 -40.87 2.00 -6.77
N VAL A 163 -40.43 1.17 -5.82
CA VAL A 163 -40.78 -0.26 -5.77
C VAL A 163 -41.64 -0.45 -4.54
N GLU A 164 -42.93 -0.53 -4.83
CA GLU A 164 -44.02 -1.24 -4.16
C GLU A 164 -43.60 -2.12 -2.96
N GLU A 165 -44.09 -1.74 -1.79
CA GLU A 165 -44.12 -2.58 -0.58
C GLU A 165 -44.94 -3.85 -0.86
N ALA A 166 -44.27 -5.00 -0.85
CA ALA A 166 -44.95 -6.28 -0.72
C ALA A 166 -45.36 -6.51 0.76
N PRO A 167 -46.57 -7.03 1.04
CA PRO A 167 -47.12 -7.17 2.38
C PRO A 167 -46.28 -8.04 3.33
N LEU A 168 -46.17 -7.57 4.58
CA LEU A 168 -45.68 -8.32 5.74
C LEU A 168 -46.52 -9.57 5.99
N GLU A 169 -45.97 -10.75 5.72
CA GLU A 169 -46.53 -12.00 6.25
C GLU A 169 -46.18 -12.14 7.74
N GLN A 170 -47.22 -12.44 8.51
CA GLN A 170 -47.21 -12.53 9.97
C GLN A 170 -46.40 -13.75 10.47
N PRO A 171 -45.88 -13.71 11.71
CA PRO A 171 -45.23 -14.84 12.34
C PRO A 171 -46.27 -15.88 12.78
N VAL A 172 -46.26 -17.07 12.18
CA VAL A 172 -47.02 -18.22 12.68
C VAL A 172 -46.19 -18.95 13.74
N ALA A 173 -46.76 -19.05 14.93
CA ALA A 173 -46.19 -19.72 16.10
C ALA A 173 -45.84 -21.21 15.83
N PRO A 174 -44.82 -21.75 16.52
CA PRO A 174 -44.30 -23.09 16.26
C PRO A 174 -45.24 -24.17 16.85
N LYS A 175 -45.55 -25.18 16.03
CA LYS A 175 -46.14 -26.43 16.51
C LYS A 175 -45.06 -27.51 16.60
N PRO A 176 -44.93 -28.24 17.72
CA PRO A 176 -43.87 -29.21 17.93
C PRO A 176 -44.24 -30.53 17.28
N THR A 177 -43.44 -31.05 16.35
CA THR A 177 -43.59 -32.43 15.89
C THR A 177 -42.25 -33.01 15.45
N SER A 178 -41.80 -33.94 16.29
CA SER A 178 -41.01 -35.15 15.99
C SER A 178 -39.62 -35.00 15.39
N ALA A 179 -38.64 -35.30 16.25
CA ALA A 179 -37.27 -35.62 15.88
C ALA A 179 -37.23 -36.78 14.89
N LYS A 180 -37.06 -36.43 13.60
CA LYS A 180 -36.60 -37.36 12.56
C LYS A 180 -35.11 -37.10 12.40
N VAL A 181 -34.31 -38.14 12.64
CA VAL A 181 -32.86 -38.13 12.44
C VAL A 181 -32.59 -37.75 10.98
N VAL A 182 -32.19 -36.48 10.77
CA VAL A 182 -31.78 -35.97 9.46
C VAL A 182 -30.34 -36.41 9.26
N ALA A 183 -30.11 -37.26 8.26
CA ALA A 183 -28.76 -37.46 7.74
C ALA A 183 -28.24 -36.11 7.29
N THR A 184 -27.21 -35.60 7.98
CA THR A 184 -26.60 -34.29 7.75
C THR A 184 -26.07 -34.23 6.33
N THR A 185 -26.88 -33.71 5.41
CA THR A 185 -26.45 -33.47 4.03
C THR A 185 -25.66 -32.18 4.08
N ILE A 186 -24.34 -32.27 4.03
CA ILE A 186 -23.45 -31.10 4.07
C ILE A 186 -23.73 -30.26 2.83
N GLU A 187 -24.06 -28.98 3.02
CA GLU A 187 -24.26 -28.06 1.90
C GLU A 187 -22.96 -27.94 1.09
N PRO A 188 -23.01 -28.11 -0.24
CA PRO A 188 -21.81 -28.15 -1.08
C PRO A 188 -21.02 -26.84 -1.02
N GLU A 189 -21.67 -25.70 -0.83
CA GLU A 189 -21.01 -24.41 -0.65
C GLU A 189 -20.14 -24.36 0.61
N LEU A 190 -20.57 -25.03 1.68
CA LEU A 190 -19.81 -25.10 2.93
C LEU A 190 -18.50 -25.87 2.73
N VAL A 191 -18.53 -26.93 1.92
CA VAL A 191 -17.32 -27.70 1.55
C VAL A 191 -16.33 -26.81 0.79
N GLY A 192 -16.81 -26.00 -0.16
CA GLY A 192 -16.00 -25.04 -0.90
C GLY A 192 -15.34 -24.01 0.03
N GLN A 193 -16.12 -23.42 0.95
CA GLN A 193 -15.62 -22.47 1.93
C GLN A 193 -14.55 -23.07 2.85
N VAL A 194 -14.72 -24.33 3.29
CA VAL A 194 -13.71 -25.01 4.10
C VAL A 194 -12.42 -25.24 3.31
N LYS A 195 -12.50 -25.65 2.03
CA LYS A 195 -11.32 -25.77 1.15
C LYS A 195 -10.60 -24.43 0.99
N LEU A 196 -11.34 -23.33 0.81
CA LEU A 196 -10.78 -21.97 0.74
C LEU A 196 -10.10 -21.56 2.04
N GLY A 197 -10.71 -21.85 3.19
CA GLY A 197 -10.15 -21.59 4.51
C GLY A 197 -8.85 -22.36 4.75
N LEU A 198 -8.79 -23.63 4.34
CA LEU A 198 -7.59 -24.45 4.42
C LEU A 198 -6.45 -23.89 3.57
N LEU A 199 -6.75 -23.45 2.34
CA LEU A 199 -5.77 -22.78 1.50
C LEU A 199 -5.25 -21.52 2.18
N SER A 200 -6.15 -20.68 2.72
CA SER A 200 -5.80 -19.44 3.42
C SER A 200 -4.84 -19.69 4.59
N VAL A 201 -5.16 -20.64 5.46
CA VAL A 201 -4.32 -21.01 6.61
C VAL A 201 -2.95 -21.52 6.16
N LEU A 202 -2.92 -22.34 5.12
CA LEU A 202 -1.69 -22.91 4.61
C LEU A 202 -0.77 -21.83 4.03
N LEU A 203 -1.32 -20.88 3.27
CA LEU A 203 -0.58 -19.73 2.76
C LEU A 203 -0.11 -18.80 3.89
N ALA A 204 -0.97 -18.48 4.85
CA ALA A 204 -0.61 -17.65 6.00
C ALA A 204 0.54 -18.27 6.83
N SER A 205 0.64 -19.60 6.88
CA SER A 205 1.72 -20.29 7.59
C SER A 205 3.07 -20.29 6.84
N LYS A 206 3.05 -20.04 5.53
CA LYS A 206 4.23 -20.16 4.64
C LYS A 206 4.76 -18.83 4.15
N PHE A 207 3.94 -17.78 4.17
CA PHE A 207 4.29 -16.45 3.66
C PHE A 207 4.02 -15.37 4.72
N SER A 208 5.04 -14.55 5.00
CA SER A 208 4.89 -13.36 5.83
C SER A 208 4.15 -12.25 5.07
N GLY A 209 3.38 -11.45 5.80
CA GLY A 209 2.56 -10.38 5.20
C GLY A 209 1.41 -10.92 4.33
N PHE A 210 0.86 -12.09 4.68
CA PHE A 210 -0.28 -12.70 3.99
C PHE A 210 -1.53 -11.81 4.01
N GLN A 211 -2.14 -11.62 2.85
CA GLN A 211 -3.37 -10.85 2.68
C GLN A 211 -4.33 -11.59 1.75
N LEU A 212 -5.60 -11.57 2.09
CA LEU A 212 -6.69 -12.03 1.24
C LEU A 212 -7.48 -10.82 0.76
N LYS A 213 -7.61 -10.70 -0.56
CA LYS A 213 -8.46 -9.70 -1.20
C LYS A 213 -9.56 -10.41 -1.96
N THR A 214 -10.80 -10.00 -1.75
CA THR A 214 -11.95 -10.52 -2.51
C THR A 214 -12.38 -9.47 -3.53
N THR A 215 -12.52 -9.88 -4.78
CA THR A 215 -13.02 -9.05 -5.88
C THR A 215 -14.16 -9.78 -6.58
N LEU A 216 -15.17 -9.06 -7.06
CA LEU A 216 -16.17 -9.66 -7.96
C LEU A 216 -15.61 -9.74 -9.38
N SER A 217 -15.78 -10.90 -9.99
CA SER A 217 -15.54 -11.10 -11.42
C SER A 217 -16.71 -10.55 -12.25
N SER A 218 -16.54 -10.44 -13.56
CA SER A 218 -17.55 -9.91 -14.51
C SER A 218 -18.83 -10.74 -14.54
N ASP A 219 -18.77 -12.00 -14.13
CA ASP A 219 -19.87 -12.94 -13.98
C ASP A 219 -20.56 -12.86 -12.60
N GLY A 220 -20.14 -11.92 -11.75
CA GLY A 220 -20.70 -11.73 -10.41
C GLY A 220 -20.19 -12.71 -9.36
N LYS A 221 -19.33 -13.67 -9.72
CA LYS A 221 -18.75 -14.63 -8.78
C LYS A 221 -17.58 -14.01 -7.99
N PRO A 222 -17.41 -14.36 -6.70
CA PRO A 222 -16.27 -13.90 -5.91
C PRO A 222 -14.97 -14.58 -6.37
N VAL A 223 -13.95 -13.75 -6.58
CA VAL A 223 -12.57 -14.16 -6.83
C VAL A 223 -11.72 -13.75 -5.64
N TYR A 224 -11.00 -14.70 -5.11
CA TYR A 224 -10.12 -14.60 -3.96
C TYR A 224 -8.68 -14.49 -4.43
N GLU A 225 -8.08 -13.32 -4.24
CA GLU A 225 -6.68 -13.04 -4.54
C GLU A 225 -5.86 -13.08 -3.26
N PHE A 226 -4.90 -13.98 -3.21
CA PHE A 226 -3.99 -14.18 -2.08
C PHE A 226 -2.67 -13.49 -2.38
N LEU A 227 -2.23 -12.60 -1.49
CA LEU A 227 -1.03 -11.80 -1.64
C LEU A 227 -0.07 -12.00 -0.46
N SER A 228 1.20 -11.72 -0.72
CA SER A 228 2.28 -11.65 0.27
C SER A 228 3.12 -10.41 0.03
N SER A 229 4.13 -10.19 0.88
CA SER A 229 5.18 -9.19 0.66
C SER A 229 5.87 -9.31 -0.71
N GLY A 230 5.95 -10.52 -1.27
CA GLY A 230 6.52 -10.79 -2.60
C GLY A 230 5.57 -10.61 -3.78
N GLY A 231 4.32 -10.17 -3.55
CA GLY A 231 3.29 -10.01 -4.59
C GLY A 231 2.18 -11.06 -4.52
N THR A 232 1.41 -11.19 -5.61
CA THR A 232 0.28 -12.14 -5.71
C THR A 232 0.78 -13.57 -5.69
N LEU A 233 0.30 -14.36 -4.74
CA LEU A 233 0.61 -15.78 -4.59
C LEU A 233 -0.30 -16.62 -5.48
N CYS A 234 -1.60 -16.41 -5.39
CA CYS A 234 -2.58 -17.13 -6.20
C CYS A 234 -3.89 -16.38 -6.29
N LYS A 235 -4.68 -16.76 -7.30
CA LYS A 235 -6.08 -16.40 -7.43
C LYS A 235 -6.90 -17.68 -7.38
N ALA A 236 -8.05 -17.64 -6.72
CA ALA A 236 -8.98 -18.75 -6.68
C ALA A 236 -10.42 -18.27 -6.73
N SER A 237 -11.33 -19.13 -7.14
CA SER A 237 -12.78 -18.95 -7.05
C SER A 237 -13.42 -20.21 -6.49
N LEU A 238 -14.66 -20.06 -6.03
CA LEU A 238 -15.48 -21.18 -5.58
C LEU A 238 -16.50 -21.53 -6.66
N ASP A 239 -16.60 -22.81 -6.99
CA ASP A 239 -17.64 -23.37 -7.84
C ASP A 239 -18.31 -24.53 -7.10
N GLY A 240 -19.34 -24.20 -6.32
CA GLY A 240 -19.99 -25.14 -5.40
C GLY A 240 -19.00 -25.72 -4.37
N PRO A 241 -18.78 -27.05 -4.35
CA PRO A 241 -17.85 -27.68 -3.42
C PRO A 241 -16.38 -27.53 -3.85
N ASP A 242 -16.11 -27.03 -5.05
CA ASP A 242 -14.77 -27.03 -5.62
C ASP A 242 -14.08 -25.67 -5.51
N LEU A 243 -12.80 -25.74 -5.13
CA LEU A 243 -11.90 -24.60 -5.10
C LEU A 243 -11.12 -24.60 -6.41
N VAL A 244 -11.44 -23.64 -7.28
CA VAL A 244 -10.80 -23.48 -8.58
C VAL A 244 -9.62 -22.52 -8.43
N ILE A 245 -8.40 -23.01 -8.65
CA ILE A 245 -7.18 -22.20 -8.60
C ILE A 245 -6.81 -21.79 -10.02
N TYR A 246 -6.67 -20.50 -10.25
CA TYR A 246 -6.38 -19.96 -11.58
C TYR A 246 -4.95 -20.32 -12.05
N PRO A 247 -4.74 -20.54 -13.35
CA PRO A 247 -3.48 -21.05 -13.90
C PRO A 247 -2.28 -20.13 -13.66
N GLU A 248 -2.47 -18.82 -13.59
CA GLU A 248 -1.44 -17.82 -13.27
C GLU A 248 -0.96 -17.84 -11.81
N SER A 249 -1.50 -18.74 -10.98
CA SER A 249 -1.11 -18.89 -9.59
C SER A 249 0.25 -19.60 -9.45
N GLU A 250 1.29 -18.85 -9.11
CA GLU A 250 2.65 -19.39 -8.99
C GLU A 250 3.08 -19.71 -7.56
N PHE A 251 2.35 -19.22 -6.55
CA PHE A 251 2.63 -19.46 -5.14
C PHE A 251 4.07 -19.13 -4.73
N GLY A 252 4.66 -18.08 -5.32
CA GLY A 252 6.06 -17.73 -5.11
C GLY A 252 7.04 -18.85 -5.50
N GLY A 253 6.72 -19.62 -6.56
CA GLY A 253 7.52 -20.74 -7.04
C GLY A 253 7.32 -22.06 -6.28
N ARG A 254 6.37 -22.12 -5.33
CA ARG A 254 6.12 -23.30 -4.46
C ARG A 254 4.81 -24.02 -4.77
N ARG A 255 4.31 -23.91 -6.01
CA ARG A 255 3.02 -24.44 -6.43
C ARG A 255 2.80 -25.91 -6.06
N GLU A 256 3.74 -26.78 -6.41
CA GLU A 256 3.61 -28.22 -6.18
C GLU A 256 3.59 -28.58 -4.69
N GLU A 257 4.43 -27.93 -3.88
CA GLU A 257 4.46 -28.12 -2.42
C GLU A 257 3.10 -27.77 -1.81
N ILE A 258 2.55 -26.61 -2.20
CA ILE A 258 1.30 -26.08 -1.67
C ILE A 258 0.10 -26.91 -2.10
N ILE A 259 0.02 -27.27 -3.39
CA ILE A 259 -1.06 -28.12 -3.90
C ILE A 259 -1.02 -29.50 -3.24
N THR A 260 0.18 -30.09 -3.07
CA THR A 260 0.33 -31.39 -2.41
C THR A 260 -0.12 -31.33 -0.96
N ALA A 261 0.31 -30.29 -0.23
CA ALA A 261 -0.08 -30.11 1.17
C ALA A 261 -1.59 -29.83 1.33
N LEU A 262 -2.20 -29.09 0.40
CA LEU A 262 -3.63 -28.86 0.37
C LEU A 262 -4.41 -30.15 0.10
N LYS A 263 -4.02 -30.93 -0.93
CA LYS A 263 -4.65 -32.22 -1.23
C LYS A 263 -4.59 -33.19 -0.05
N LYS A 264 -3.44 -33.24 0.64
CA LYS A 264 -3.27 -34.05 1.85
C LYS A 264 -4.22 -33.62 2.97
N LYS A 265 -4.35 -32.32 3.22
CA LYS A 265 -5.27 -31.79 4.25
C LYS A 265 -6.74 -32.02 3.89
N VAL A 266 -7.12 -31.80 2.64
CA VAL A 266 -8.48 -32.05 2.16
C VAL A 266 -8.81 -33.53 2.22
N GLY A 267 -7.92 -34.43 1.79
CA GLY A 267 -8.12 -35.87 1.85
C GLY A 267 -8.16 -36.45 3.28
N SER A 268 -7.67 -35.71 4.28
CA SER A 268 -7.80 -36.10 5.70
C SER A 268 -9.13 -35.67 6.33
N LEU A 269 -9.88 -34.79 5.66
CA LEU A 269 -11.20 -34.37 6.06
C LEU A 269 -12.20 -35.28 5.34
N ASN A 270 -12.76 -36.25 6.06
CA ASN A 270 -13.83 -37.10 5.55
C ASN A 270 -15.09 -36.25 5.36
N PHE A 271 -15.23 -35.62 4.20
CA PHE A 271 -16.45 -34.95 3.75
C PHE A 271 -17.39 -35.94 3.06
#